data_AF-Q6YJV1-F1
#
_entry.id   AF-Q6YJV1-F1
#
_cell.length_a   1.000
_cell.length_b   1.000
_cell.length_c   1.000
_cell.angle_alpha   90.00
_cell.angle_beta   90.00
_cell.angle_gamma   90.00
#
_symmetry.space_group_name_H-M   'P 1'
#
loop_
_entity.id
_entity.type
_entity.pdbx_description
1 polymer ?
#
loop_
_entity_poly.entity_id
_entity_poly.type
_entity_poly.pdbx_seq_one_letter_code
_entity_poly.pdbx_strand_id
1 'polypeptide(L)'
;VTAGVFMIARCSPLFEYSPIALIVITFIGAMTSFFAATTGILQNDLKRVIAYSTCSQLGYMIFACGISNYSVSVFHLMNHAFFKALPFLSAGSVIHAMSDEQDMRKMGGLASLLPFTYAMMLIGSLSLIGFPFCTGFYSKDVILELAYTKYTISGNFAFWLGSVSVFFTSYYSFRLLFLTFLAPTNSFKRDILRCHDAPILMAIPL
;
A
#
# COMPACT_ATOMS: atom_id res chain seq x y z
N VAL A 1 5.95 -8.79 8.51
CA VAL A 1 6.83 -8.14 7.50
C VAL A 1 7.57 -6.91 8.01
N THR A 2 7.07 -6.18 9.01
CA THR A 2 7.69 -4.94 9.54
C THR A 2 8.92 -5.14 10.45
N ALA A 3 9.20 -6.37 10.89
CA ALA A 3 10.29 -6.67 11.82
C ALA A 3 11.68 -6.22 11.31
N GLY A 4 11.93 -6.34 10.00
CA GLY A 4 13.21 -5.88 9.42
C GLY A 4 13.40 -4.37 9.50
N VAL A 5 12.35 -3.59 9.19
CA VAL A 5 12.38 -2.13 9.33
C VAL A 5 12.62 -1.74 10.79
N PHE A 6 11.90 -2.38 11.72
CA PHE A 6 12.06 -2.14 13.15
C PHE A 6 13.48 -2.47 13.63
N MET A 7 14.06 -3.59 13.20
CA MET A 7 15.44 -3.97 13.52
C MET A 7 16.44 -2.89 13.06
N ILE A 8 16.34 -2.44 11.79
CA ILE A 8 17.22 -1.38 11.27
C ILE A 8 17.10 -0.10 12.11
N ALA A 9 15.86 0.32 12.42
CA ALA A 9 15.63 1.49 13.25
C ALA A 9 16.21 1.35 14.68
N ARG A 10 16.08 0.17 15.30
CA ARG A 10 16.65 -0.12 16.63
C ARG A 10 18.17 -0.17 16.62
N CYS A 11 18.76 -0.66 15.53
CA CYS A 11 20.20 -0.69 15.31
C CYS A 11 20.74 0.60 14.68
N SER A 12 19.95 1.68 14.62
CA SER A 12 20.38 2.96 14.03
C SER A 12 21.73 3.48 14.52
N PRO A 13 22.10 3.38 15.83
CA PRO A 13 23.43 3.82 16.26
C PRO A 13 24.57 3.07 15.57
N LEU A 14 24.36 1.82 15.16
CA LEU A 14 25.37 1.01 14.45
C LEU A 14 25.44 1.39 12.97
N PHE A 15 24.30 1.64 12.34
CA PHE A 15 24.24 1.99 10.91
C PHE A 15 24.85 3.37 10.62
N GLU A 16 24.74 4.33 11.54
CA GLU A 16 25.37 5.65 11.40
C GLU A 16 26.91 5.59 11.33
N TYR A 17 27.55 4.53 11.85
CA TYR A 17 28.99 4.33 11.70
C TYR A 17 29.38 3.63 10.39
N SER A 18 28.43 3.20 9.57
CA SER A 18 28.67 2.50 8.31
C SER A 18 27.97 3.18 7.12
N PRO A 19 28.62 4.17 6.49
CA PRO A 19 28.02 4.88 5.35
C PRO A 19 27.74 3.96 4.15
N ILE A 20 28.55 2.93 3.97
CA ILE A 20 28.34 1.93 2.90
C ILE A 20 27.05 1.15 3.14
N ALA A 21 26.77 0.75 4.38
CA ALA A 21 25.54 0.02 4.71
C ALA A 21 24.29 0.89 4.46
N LEU A 22 24.34 2.17 4.84
CA LEU A 22 23.28 3.13 4.57
C LEU A 22 22.97 3.28 3.08
N ILE A 23 24.02 3.42 2.25
CA ILE A 23 23.89 3.50 0.79
C ILE A 23 23.20 2.24 0.24
N VAL A 24 23.65 1.05 0.65
CA VAL A 24 23.07 -0.23 0.20
C VAL A 24 21.60 -0.32 0.59
N ILE A 25 21.25 0.05 1.82
CA ILE A 25 19.86 0.07 2.32
C ILE A 25 19.01 1.02 1.47
N THR A 26 19.50 2.23 1.15
CA THR A 26 18.78 3.19 0.30
C THR A 26 18.52 2.62 -1.09
N PHE A 27 19.54 2.06 -1.75
CA PHE A 27 19.40 1.50 -3.11
C PHE A 27 18.44 0.31 -3.14
N ILE A 28 18.59 -0.65 -2.22
CA ILE A 28 17.74 -1.84 -2.16
C ILE A 28 16.30 -1.45 -1.82
N GLY A 29 16.09 -0.54 -0.87
CA GLY A 29 14.75 -0.06 -0.51
C GLY A 29 14.05 0.62 -1.68
N ALA A 30 14.74 1.49 -2.41
CA ALA A 30 14.20 2.19 -3.57
C ALA A 30 13.92 1.25 -4.76
N MET A 31 14.80 0.28 -5.03
CA MET A 31 14.54 -0.73 -6.06
C MET A 31 13.36 -1.63 -5.69
N THR A 32 13.25 -2.01 -4.43
CA THR A 32 12.12 -2.81 -3.93
C THR A 32 10.81 -2.04 -4.05
N SER A 33 10.78 -0.75 -3.71
CA SER A 33 9.57 0.06 -3.80
C SER A 33 9.04 0.13 -5.23
N PHE A 34 9.95 0.33 -6.19
CA PHE A 34 9.66 0.38 -7.62
C PHE A 34 9.25 -0.97 -8.22
N PHE A 35 10.01 -2.02 -7.95
CA PHE A 35 9.72 -3.36 -8.46
C PHE A 35 8.39 -3.91 -7.93
N ALA A 36 8.11 -3.70 -6.65
CA ALA A 36 6.83 -4.10 -6.07
C ALA A 36 5.64 -3.29 -6.63
N ALA A 37 5.83 -1.99 -6.89
CA ALA A 37 4.77 -1.17 -7.46
C ALA A 37 4.44 -1.56 -8.91
N THR A 38 5.46 -1.78 -9.74
CA THR A 38 5.29 -2.23 -11.13
C THR A 38 4.66 -3.61 -11.22
N THR A 39 5.06 -4.55 -10.37
CA THR A 39 4.43 -5.88 -10.33
C THR A 39 2.96 -5.83 -9.88
N GLY A 40 2.61 -4.94 -8.94
CA GLY A 40 1.24 -4.73 -8.47
C GLY A 40 0.26 -4.30 -9.57
N ILE A 41 0.73 -3.57 -10.60
CA ILE A 41 -0.07 -3.13 -11.75
C ILE A 41 -0.66 -4.32 -12.51
N LEU A 42 0.10 -5.40 -12.64
CA LEU A 42 -0.24 -6.55 -13.49
C LEU A 42 -0.96 -7.66 -12.73
N GLN A 43 -1.14 -7.53 -11.41
CA GLN A 43 -1.86 -8.53 -10.62
C GLN A 43 -3.37 -8.43 -10.85
N ASN A 44 -4.02 -9.58 -11.01
CA ASN A 44 -5.48 -9.65 -11.16
C ASN A 44 -6.18 -10.05 -9.86
N ASP A 45 -5.48 -10.75 -8.96
CA ASP A 45 -6.02 -11.11 -7.65
C ASP A 45 -6.02 -9.91 -6.70
N LEU A 46 -7.18 -9.63 -6.11
CA LEU A 46 -7.41 -8.51 -5.21
C LEU A 46 -6.38 -8.45 -4.07
N LYS A 47 -6.20 -9.58 -3.36
CA LYS A 47 -5.24 -9.67 -2.24
C LYS A 47 -3.79 -9.51 -2.69
N ARG A 48 -3.44 -9.95 -3.91
CA ARG A 48 -2.07 -9.84 -4.41
C ARG A 48 -1.72 -8.40 -4.74
N VAL A 49 -2.63 -7.63 -5.35
CA VAL A 49 -2.42 -6.18 -5.55
C VAL A 49 -2.12 -5.49 -4.22
N ILE A 50 -2.93 -5.78 -3.18
CA ILE A 50 -2.73 -5.21 -1.84
C ILE A 50 -1.42 -5.71 -1.22
N ALA A 51 -1.05 -6.99 -1.38
CA ALA A 51 0.23 -7.51 -0.88
C ALA A 51 1.44 -6.83 -1.54
N TYR A 52 1.47 -6.67 -2.86
CA TYR A 52 2.56 -5.97 -3.54
C TYR A 52 2.63 -4.49 -3.13
N SER A 53 1.48 -3.87 -2.87
CA SER A 53 1.45 -2.53 -2.30
C SER A 53 2.05 -2.45 -0.88
N THR A 54 2.10 -3.55 -0.10
CA THR A 54 2.84 -3.58 1.18
C THR A 54 4.34 -3.73 0.97
N CYS A 55 4.75 -4.55 0.00
CA CYS A 55 6.16 -4.70 -0.36
C CYS A 55 6.74 -3.36 -0.84
N SER A 56 5.96 -2.61 -1.63
CA SER A 56 6.37 -1.28 -2.08
C SER A 56 6.58 -0.32 -0.91
N GLN A 57 5.61 -0.22 -0.01
CA GLN A 57 5.66 0.68 1.17
C GLN A 57 6.76 0.29 2.17
N LEU A 58 7.04 -1.00 2.35
CA LEU A 58 8.21 -1.44 3.13
C LEU A 58 9.52 -0.97 2.46
N GLY A 59 9.59 -0.96 1.13
CA GLY A 59 10.70 -0.35 0.39
C GLY A 59 10.91 1.12 0.76
N TYR A 60 9.84 1.92 0.89
CA TYR A 60 9.91 3.29 1.38
C TYR A 60 10.50 3.40 2.78
N MET A 61 10.00 2.57 3.69
CA MET A 61 10.50 2.54 5.08
C MET A 61 11.98 2.16 5.14
N ILE A 62 12.40 1.20 4.32
CA ILE A 62 13.79 0.75 4.25
C ILE A 62 14.68 1.86 3.71
N PHE A 63 14.34 2.50 2.58
CA PHE A 63 15.20 3.56 2.06
C PHE A 63 15.21 4.81 2.95
N ALA A 64 14.10 5.11 3.64
CA ALA A 64 14.04 6.18 4.63
C ALA A 64 15.04 5.95 5.78
N CYS A 65 15.17 4.71 6.26
CA CYS A 65 16.24 4.35 7.19
C CYS A 65 17.64 4.53 6.57
N GLY A 66 17.82 4.16 5.30
CA GLY A 66 19.10 4.31 4.60
C GLY A 66 19.57 5.77 4.41
N ILE A 67 18.64 6.73 4.35
CA ILE A 67 18.98 8.17 4.34
C ILE A 67 19.08 8.77 5.76
N SER A 68 19.19 7.92 6.79
CA SER A 68 19.27 8.26 8.23
C SER A 68 18.00 8.88 8.83
N ASN A 69 16.83 8.64 8.25
CA ASN A 69 15.53 9.14 8.73
C ASN A 69 14.68 8.04 9.39
N TYR A 70 15.21 7.44 10.45
CA TYR A 70 14.57 6.30 11.14
C TYR A 70 13.24 6.65 11.81
N SER A 71 13.10 7.83 12.40
CA SER A 71 11.85 8.26 13.05
C SER A 71 10.70 8.35 12.05
N VAL A 72 10.96 8.91 10.88
CA VAL A 72 9.98 9.02 9.78
C VAL A 72 9.63 7.63 9.24
N SER A 73 10.61 6.74 9.12
CA SER A 73 10.37 5.34 8.74
C SER A 73 9.43 4.62 9.71
N VAL A 74 9.67 4.75 11.03
CA VAL A 74 8.81 4.16 12.07
C VAL A 74 7.43 4.83 12.11
N PHE A 75 7.37 6.14 11.89
CA PHE A 75 6.09 6.86 11.78
C PHE A 75 5.26 6.34 10.60
N HIS A 76 5.88 6.17 9.43
CA HIS A 76 5.21 5.59 8.27
C HIS A 76 4.81 4.14 8.52
N LEU A 77 5.64 3.34 9.20
CA LEU A 77 5.32 1.97 9.60
C LEU A 77 4.03 1.90 10.44
N MET A 78 3.86 2.82 11.41
CA MET A 78 2.65 2.88 12.22
C MET A 78 1.42 3.27 11.40
N ASN A 79 1.51 4.33 10.60
CA ASN A 79 0.38 4.72 9.73
C ASN A 79 0.00 3.60 8.76
N HIS A 80 1.02 2.94 8.19
CA HIS A 80 0.86 1.82 7.27
C HIS A 80 0.14 0.63 7.88
N ALA A 81 0.33 0.34 9.17
CA ALA A 81 -0.41 -0.72 9.83
C ALA A 81 -1.92 -0.50 9.72
N PHE A 82 -2.40 0.72 9.97
CA PHE A 82 -3.81 1.06 9.87
C PHE A 82 -4.30 1.09 8.42
N PHE A 83 -3.67 1.89 7.55
CA PHE A 83 -4.16 2.04 6.17
C PHE A 83 -3.93 0.82 5.28
N LYS A 84 -3.22 -0.23 5.75
CA LYS A 84 -3.18 -1.54 5.08
C LYS A 84 -4.12 -2.57 5.67
N ALA A 85 -4.30 -2.59 6.99
CA ALA A 85 -5.26 -3.49 7.61
C ALA A 85 -6.64 -3.28 6.98
N LEU A 86 -7.04 -2.02 6.79
CA LEU A 86 -8.36 -1.64 6.30
C LEU A 86 -8.66 -2.14 4.86
N PRO A 87 -7.79 -1.96 3.84
CA PRO A 87 -7.94 -2.60 2.54
C PRO A 87 -7.92 -4.13 2.58
N PHE A 88 -7.10 -4.76 3.44
CA PHE A 88 -7.07 -6.22 3.55
C PHE A 88 -8.36 -6.79 4.16
N LEU A 89 -8.91 -6.13 5.18
CA LEU A 89 -10.19 -6.48 5.79
C LEU A 89 -11.34 -6.26 4.78
N SER A 90 -11.31 -5.14 4.05
CA SER A 90 -12.31 -4.82 3.02
C SER A 90 -12.24 -5.79 1.84
N ALA A 91 -11.03 -6.24 1.46
CA ALA A 91 -10.88 -7.31 0.47
C ALA A 91 -11.45 -8.63 1.00
N GLY A 92 -11.27 -8.94 2.29
CA GLY A 92 -11.85 -10.11 2.94
C GLY A 92 -13.38 -10.12 2.86
N SER A 93 -14.03 -9.00 3.15
CA SER A 93 -15.49 -8.88 3.04
C SER A 93 -15.98 -9.00 1.60
N VAL A 94 -15.27 -8.39 0.63
CA VAL A 94 -15.62 -8.54 -0.80
C VAL A 94 -15.50 -9.99 -1.25
N ILE A 95 -14.41 -10.67 -0.89
CA ILE A 95 -14.19 -12.09 -1.25
C ILE A 95 -15.27 -12.97 -0.64
N HIS A 96 -15.63 -12.72 0.63
CA HIS A 96 -16.70 -13.46 1.29
C HIS A 96 -18.06 -13.24 0.61
N ALA A 97 -18.39 -12.00 0.24
CA ALA A 97 -19.63 -11.66 -0.46
C ALA A 97 -19.69 -12.25 -1.88
N MET A 98 -18.52 -12.49 -2.51
CA MET A 98 -18.38 -12.99 -3.87
C MET A 98 -18.08 -14.50 -3.95
N SER A 99 -18.51 -15.29 -2.96
CA SER A 99 -18.33 -16.75 -2.94
C SER A 99 -16.87 -17.18 -3.15
N ASP A 100 -15.95 -16.52 -2.45
CA ASP A 100 -14.50 -16.74 -2.48
C ASP A 100 -13.79 -16.39 -3.80
N GLU A 101 -14.46 -15.69 -4.73
CA GLU A 101 -13.79 -15.15 -5.92
C GLU A 101 -12.84 -14.00 -5.54
N GLN A 102 -11.59 -14.09 -6.00
CA GLN A 102 -10.54 -13.10 -5.72
C GLN A 102 -10.07 -12.33 -6.95
N ASP A 103 -10.38 -12.83 -8.15
CA ASP A 103 -9.98 -12.21 -9.41
C ASP A 103 -10.88 -11.01 -9.73
N MET A 104 -10.30 -9.81 -9.75
CA MET A 104 -11.02 -8.57 -10.00
C MET A 104 -11.69 -8.53 -11.37
N ARG A 105 -11.23 -9.35 -12.34
CA ARG A 105 -11.82 -9.42 -13.69
C ARG A 105 -13.19 -10.08 -13.70
N LYS A 106 -13.54 -10.82 -12.65
CA LYS A 106 -14.86 -11.45 -12.46
C LYS A 106 -15.76 -10.67 -11.49
N MET A 107 -15.39 -9.44 -11.14
CA MET A 107 -16.14 -8.57 -10.24
C MET A 107 -16.76 -7.41 -11.03
N GLY A 108 -17.13 -6.33 -10.35
CA GLY A 108 -17.77 -5.15 -10.94
C GLY A 108 -19.16 -4.92 -10.35
N GLY A 109 -19.61 -3.66 -10.37
CA GLY A 109 -20.93 -3.23 -9.92
C GLY A 109 -21.22 -3.43 -8.43
N LEU A 110 -20.19 -3.68 -7.62
CA LEU A 110 -20.34 -3.95 -6.19
C LEU A 110 -20.60 -2.69 -5.35
N ALA A 111 -20.40 -1.47 -5.90
CA ALA A 111 -20.55 -0.23 -5.14
C ALA A 111 -21.95 -0.06 -4.51
N SER A 112 -23.01 -0.47 -5.23
CA SER A 112 -24.39 -0.39 -4.74
C SER A 112 -24.78 -1.56 -3.83
N LEU A 113 -24.07 -2.69 -3.94
CA LEU A 113 -24.35 -3.91 -3.18
C LEU A 113 -23.61 -3.93 -1.85
N LEU A 114 -22.41 -3.37 -1.83
CA LEU A 114 -21.49 -3.34 -0.69
C LEU A 114 -21.04 -1.91 -0.36
N PRO A 115 -21.97 -0.96 -0.12
CA PRO A 115 -21.63 0.46 0.04
C PRO A 115 -20.68 0.73 1.22
N PHE A 116 -20.80 -0.01 2.32
CA PHE A 116 -19.94 0.18 3.48
C PHE A 116 -18.51 -0.28 3.19
N THR A 117 -18.34 -1.49 2.67
CA THR A 117 -17.00 -1.99 2.33
C THR A 117 -16.35 -1.22 1.18
N TYR A 118 -17.15 -0.67 0.26
CA TYR A 118 -16.65 0.27 -0.75
C TYR A 118 -16.10 1.54 -0.12
N ALA A 119 -16.84 2.17 0.80
CA ALA A 119 -16.40 3.39 1.48
C ALA A 119 -15.09 3.15 2.26
N MET A 120 -15.01 2.03 2.97
CA MET A 120 -13.79 1.64 3.69
C MET A 120 -12.63 1.39 2.72
N MET A 121 -12.80 0.54 1.71
CA MET A 121 -11.76 0.31 0.70
C MET A 121 -11.27 1.61 0.05
N LEU A 122 -12.17 2.56 -0.20
CA LEU A 122 -11.85 3.89 -0.74
C LEU A 122 -10.99 4.69 0.23
N ILE A 123 -11.37 4.81 1.50
CA ILE A 123 -10.60 5.52 2.54
C ILE A 123 -9.20 4.91 2.69
N GLY A 124 -9.11 3.58 2.75
CA GLY A 124 -7.84 2.88 2.83
C GLY A 124 -6.97 3.11 1.60
N SER A 125 -7.56 3.10 0.41
CA SER A 125 -6.86 3.36 -0.85
C SER A 125 -6.37 4.80 -0.96
N LEU A 126 -7.19 5.79 -0.57
CA LEU A 126 -6.81 7.21 -0.56
C LEU A 126 -5.64 7.47 0.39
N SER A 127 -5.70 6.88 1.60
CA SER A 127 -4.58 6.98 2.54
C SER A 127 -3.32 6.31 2.00
N LEU A 128 -3.42 5.14 1.39
CA LEU A 128 -2.30 4.43 0.79
C LEU A 128 -1.63 5.20 -0.37
N ILE A 129 -2.41 5.91 -1.18
CA ILE A 129 -1.90 6.75 -2.26
C ILE A 129 -1.14 7.95 -1.70
N GLY A 130 -1.61 8.51 -0.58
CA GLY A 130 -1.08 9.73 0.03
C GLY A 130 -1.97 10.95 -0.23
N PHE A 131 -3.28 10.75 -0.33
CA PHE A 131 -4.22 11.86 -0.54
C PHE A 131 -4.13 12.89 0.60
N PRO A 132 -4.19 14.22 0.32
CA PRO A 132 -4.10 15.25 1.35
C PRO A 132 -5.06 15.00 2.52
N PHE A 133 -4.60 15.32 3.73
CA PHE A 133 -5.29 15.09 5.00
C PHE A 133 -5.45 13.63 5.46
N CYS A 134 -5.12 12.63 4.63
CA CYS A 134 -5.03 11.24 5.08
C CYS A 134 -3.70 10.94 5.77
N THR A 135 -3.65 9.88 6.59
CA THR A 135 -2.44 9.51 7.35
C THR A 135 -1.23 9.18 6.46
N GLY A 136 -1.46 8.65 5.25
CA GLY A 136 -0.40 8.42 4.29
C GLY A 136 0.30 9.70 3.82
N PHE A 137 -0.41 10.82 3.65
CA PHE A 137 0.17 12.10 3.23
C PHE A 137 1.25 12.56 4.21
N TYR A 138 0.92 12.61 5.50
CA TYR A 138 1.84 13.09 6.55
C TYR A 138 3.12 12.27 6.71
N SER A 139 3.15 11.04 6.20
CA SER A 139 4.32 10.16 6.35
C SER A 139 5.04 9.92 5.02
N LYS A 140 4.30 9.63 3.95
CA LYS A 140 4.85 9.23 2.65
C LYS A 140 5.47 10.40 1.90
N ASP A 141 4.82 11.57 1.90
CA ASP A 141 5.35 12.77 1.23
C ASP A 141 6.63 13.24 1.93
N VAL A 142 6.64 13.23 3.27
CA VAL A 142 7.83 13.57 4.07
C VAL A 142 9.01 12.66 3.74
N ILE A 143 8.79 11.35 3.52
CA ILE A 143 9.86 10.44 3.08
C ILE A 143 10.47 10.88 1.75
N LEU A 144 9.64 11.26 0.77
CA LEU A 144 10.10 11.70 -0.54
C LEU A 144 10.82 13.05 -0.47
N GLU A 145 10.28 14.00 0.29
CA GLU A 145 10.90 15.31 0.50
C GLU A 145 12.29 15.18 1.16
N LEU A 146 12.42 14.30 2.17
CA LEU A 146 13.70 14.01 2.82
C LEU A 146 14.69 13.32 1.89
N ALA A 147 14.21 12.46 0.97
CA ALA A 147 15.07 11.84 -0.03
C ALA A 147 15.62 12.88 -1.03
N TYR A 148 14.78 13.84 -1.45
CA TYR A 148 15.17 14.92 -2.35
C TYR A 148 16.14 15.91 -1.70
N THR A 149 15.86 16.31 -0.45
CA THR A 149 16.66 17.32 0.30
C THR A 149 17.96 16.77 0.88
N LYS A 150 18.25 15.46 0.79
CA LYS A 150 19.51 14.87 1.25
C LYS A 150 20.72 15.31 0.39
N TYR A 151 20.49 15.75 -0.85
CA TYR A 151 21.54 16.16 -1.82
C TYR A 151 22.64 15.11 -2.05
N THR A 152 22.31 13.82 -1.95
CA THR A 152 23.22 12.70 -2.27
C THR A 152 22.75 11.94 -3.50
N ILE A 153 23.66 11.24 -4.18
CA ILE A 153 23.32 10.37 -5.33
C ILE A 153 22.31 9.30 -4.91
N SER A 154 22.50 8.66 -3.75
CA SER A 154 21.59 7.65 -3.21
C SER A 154 20.21 8.23 -2.86
N GLY A 155 20.16 9.44 -2.28
CA GLY A 155 18.92 10.16 -1.97
C GLY A 155 18.13 10.51 -3.23
N ASN A 156 18.79 11.11 -4.23
CA ASN A 156 18.17 11.44 -5.52
C ASN A 156 17.67 10.19 -6.26
N PHE A 157 18.44 9.10 -6.22
CA PHE A 157 18.00 7.82 -6.78
C PHE A 157 16.73 7.30 -6.10
N ALA A 158 16.70 7.32 -4.76
CA ALA A 158 15.51 6.92 -4.00
C ALA A 158 14.31 7.84 -4.25
N PHE A 159 14.53 9.14 -4.40
CA PHE A 159 13.48 10.11 -4.72
C PHE A 159 12.83 9.82 -6.08
N TRP A 160 13.62 9.60 -7.13
CA TRP A 160 13.09 9.34 -8.47
C TRP A 160 12.31 8.01 -8.53
N LEU A 161 12.90 6.92 -8.04
CA LEU A 161 12.20 5.63 -8.00
C LEU A 161 10.98 5.66 -7.08
N GLY A 162 11.09 6.32 -5.93
CA GLY A 162 9.97 6.55 -5.02
C GLY A 162 8.84 7.30 -5.72
N SER A 163 9.11 8.45 -6.33
CA SER A 163 8.09 9.25 -7.01
C SER A 163 7.36 8.46 -8.12
N VAL A 164 8.11 7.71 -8.93
CA VAL A 164 7.51 6.82 -9.95
C VAL A 164 6.69 5.69 -9.30
N SER A 165 7.15 5.16 -8.17
CA SER A 165 6.41 4.15 -7.40
C SER A 165 5.10 4.71 -6.84
N VAL A 166 5.03 5.98 -6.45
CA VAL A 166 3.77 6.64 -6.03
C VAL A 166 2.79 6.70 -7.18
N PHE A 167 3.24 7.02 -8.39
CA PHE A 167 2.39 7.03 -9.58
C PHE A 167 1.82 5.62 -9.87
N PHE A 168 2.63 4.57 -9.78
CA PHE A 168 2.12 3.21 -9.92
C PHE A 168 1.19 2.80 -8.78
N THR A 169 1.46 3.31 -7.57
CA THR A 169 0.60 3.13 -6.41
C THR A 169 -0.79 3.69 -6.64
N SER A 170 -0.90 4.92 -7.14
CA SER A 170 -2.20 5.50 -7.47
C SER A 170 -2.89 4.70 -8.56
N TYR A 171 -2.16 4.32 -9.63
CA TYR A 171 -2.73 3.54 -10.72
C TYR A 171 -3.33 2.21 -10.25
N TYR A 172 -2.57 1.35 -9.57
CA TYR A 172 -3.11 0.03 -9.19
C TYR A 172 -4.21 0.14 -8.13
N SER A 173 -4.21 1.17 -7.29
CA SER A 173 -5.26 1.40 -6.30
C SER A 173 -6.57 1.85 -6.92
N PHE A 174 -6.52 2.78 -7.89
CA PHE A 174 -7.70 3.15 -8.65
C PHE A 174 -8.19 2.01 -9.55
N ARG A 175 -7.27 1.26 -10.18
CA ARG A 175 -7.61 0.05 -10.94
C ARG A 175 -8.35 -0.98 -10.07
N LEU A 176 -7.88 -1.20 -8.84
CA LEU A 176 -8.53 -2.08 -7.88
C LEU A 176 -9.96 -1.61 -7.61
N LEU A 177 -10.15 -0.36 -7.19
CA LEU A 177 -11.47 0.20 -6.90
C LEU A 177 -12.40 0.14 -8.12
N PHE A 178 -11.88 0.46 -9.29
CA PHE A 178 -12.64 0.46 -10.53
C PHE A 178 -13.11 -0.94 -10.90
N LEU A 179 -12.21 -1.93 -10.98
CA LEU A 179 -12.56 -3.29 -11.39
C LEU A 179 -13.46 -4.00 -10.39
N THR A 180 -13.30 -3.76 -9.09
CA THR A 180 -14.14 -4.43 -8.08
C THR A 180 -15.51 -3.78 -7.94
N PHE A 181 -15.60 -2.44 -7.91
CA PHE A 181 -16.84 -1.76 -7.52
C PHE A 181 -17.56 -1.00 -8.64
N LEU A 182 -16.83 -0.38 -9.57
CA LEU A 182 -17.39 0.61 -10.50
C LEU A 182 -17.62 0.08 -11.93
N ALA A 183 -16.78 -0.85 -12.38
CA ALA A 183 -16.91 -1.48 -13.69
C ALA A 183 -18.25 -2.23 -13.79
N PRO A 184 -18.82 -2.41 -15.00
CA PRO A 184 -20.01 -3.24 -15.17
C PRO A 184 -19.75 -4.66 -14.64
N THR A 185 -20.79 -5.27 -14.06
CA THR A 185 -20.69 -6.59 -13.43
C THR A 185 -20.23 -7.64 -14.44
N ASN A 186 -19.11 -8.30 -14.19
CA ASN A 186 -18.67 -9.47 -14.96
C ASN A 186 -18.79 -10.78 -14.14
N SER A 187 -19.55 -10.73 -13.04
CA SER A 187 -19.83 -11.84 -12.14
C SER A 187 -21.07 -12.64 -12.56
N PHE A 188 -21.17 -13.90 -12.12
CA PHE A 188 -22.36 -14.69 -12.38
C PHE A 188 -23.55 -14.17 -11.59
N LYS A 189 -24.74 -14.19 -12.21
CA LYS A 189 -26.00 -13.73 -11.59
C LYS A 189 -26.27 -14.36 -10.22
N ARG A 190 -25.91 -15.63 -10.04
CA ARG A 190 -26.09 -16.37 -8.77
C ARG A 190 -25.28 -15.75 -7.62
N ASP A 191 -24.10 -15.22 -7.91
CA ASP A 191 -23.19 -14.67 -6.90
C ASP A 191 -23.66 -13.28 -6.50
N ILE A 192 -24.09 -12.47 -7.49
CA ILE A 192 -24.68 -11.14 -7.26
C ILE A 192 -25.94 -11.23 -6.38
N LEU A 193 -26.82 -12.21 -6.62
CA LEU A 193 -28.08 -12.35 -5.86
C LEU A 193 -27.87 -12.76 -4.40
N ARG A 194 -26.73 -13.38 -4.07
CA ARG A 194 -26.36 -13.78 -2.71
C ARG A 194 -25.42 -12.78 -2.04
N CYS A 195 -24.99 -11.77 -2.78
CA CYS A 195 -24.06 -10.75 -2.30
C CYS A 195 -24.75 -9.91 -1.22
N HIS A 196 -24.07 -9.78 -0.08
CA HIS A 196 -24.49 -8.97 1.04
C HIS A 196 -23.29 -8.22 1.61
N ASP A 197 -23.53 -7.06 2.20
CA ASP A 197 -22.47 -6.29 2.86
C ASP A 197 -21.94 -7.01 4.10
N ALA A 198 -20.82 -6.51 4.61
CA ALA A 198 -20.12 -7.12 5.74
C ALA A 198 -21.05 -7.28 6.96
N PRO A 199 -21.18 -8.50 7.55
CA PRO A 199 -21.88 -8.66 8.81
C PRO A 199 -21.16 -7.87 9.90
N ILE A 200 -21.88 -7.52 10.98
CA ILE A 200 -21.38 -6.65 12.07
C ILE A 200 -19.99 -7.08 12.59
N LEU A 201 -19.75 -8.39 12.72
CA LEU A 201 -18.46 -8.93 13.17
C LEU A 201 -17.28 -8.62 12.23
N MET A 202 -17.55 -8.50 10.92
CA MET A 202 -16.57 -8.07 9.92
C MET A 202 -16.55 -6.54 9.75
N ALA A 203 -17.66 -5.86 10.05
CA ALA A 203 -17.79 -4.42 9.89
C ALA A 203 -17.15 -3.61 11.03
N ILE A 204 -17.20 -4.09 12.29
CA ILE A 204 -16.60 -3.38 13.44
C ILE A 204 -15.07 -3.18 13.32
N PRO A 205 -14.28 -4.16 12.82
CA PRO A 205 -12.83 -3.98 12.66
C PRO A 205 -12.42 -3.08 11.49
N LEU A 206 -13.34 -2.73 10.58
CA LEU A 206 -13.12 -1.82 9.45
C LEU A 206 -13.19 -0.36 9.91
#